data_AF-A0A258EJI5-F1
#
_entry.id   AF-A0A258EJI5-F1
#
_cell.length_a   1.000
_cell.length_b   1.000
_cell.length_c   1.000
_cell.angle_alpha   90.00
_cell.angle_beta   90.00
_cell.angle_gamma   90.00
#
_symmetry.space_group_name_H-M   'P 1'
#
loop_
_entity.id
_entity.type
_entity.pdbx_description
1 polymer ?
#
loop_
_entity_poly.entity_id
_entity_poly.type
_entity_poly.pdbx_seq_one_letter_code
_entity_poly.pdbx_strand_id
1 'polypeptide(L)'
;MRPLLLITLLALPVTPALADITVTNDRGGSAVISRDCSRGGGKATCTVQSDFTGAKGKTAEKTRIRTAERGFVSTSVSVTGPEGNTRTRQRSWTRGD
;
A
#
# COMPACT_ATOMS: atom_id res chain seq x y z
N MET A 1 18.65 51.48 -6.02
CA MET A 1 17.22 51.06 -5.93
C MET A 1 17.02 49.79 -6.75
N ARG A 2 16.91 48.64 -6.05
CA ARG A 2 16.66 47.23 -6.46
C ARG A 2 17.59 46.33 -5.63
N PRO A 3 17.22 45.10 -5.24
CA PRO A 3 16.00 44.34 -5.56
C PRO A 3 15.29 43.74 -4.32
N LEU A 4 13.96 43.79 -4.29
CA LEU A 4 13.12 42.96 -3.40
C LEU A 4 12.44 41.93 -4.29
N LEU A 5 13.09 40.78 -4.45
CA LEU A 5 12.54 39.61 -5.14
C LEU A 5 13.25 38.40 -4.56
N LEU A 6 12.79 37.88 -3.42
CA LEU A 6 13.25 36.57 -2.97
C LEU A 6 12.32 35.98 -1.90
N ILE A 7 11.89 34.75 -2.21
CA ILE A 7 11.48 33.68 -1.30
C ILE A 7 9.98 33.63 -0.95
N THR A 8 9.18 33.19 -1.91
CA THR A 8 7.98 32.38 -1.64
C THR A 8 7.96 31.16 -2.56
N LEU A 9 8.99 30.35 -2.47
CA LEU A 9 8.97 28.95 -2.92
C LEU A 9 9.56 28.18 -1.75
N LEU A 10 8.76 27.43 -1.00
CA LEU A 10 9.12 26.18 -0.30
C LEU A 10 8.01 25.84 0.72
N ALA A 11 6.86 25.40 0.22
CA ALA A 11 5.92 24.60 0.99
C ALA A 11 5.20 23.64 0.06
N LEU A 12 5.95 22.93 -0.78
CA LEU A 12 5.42 21.74 -1.45
C LEU A 12 5.34 20.65 -0.39
N PRO A 13 4.15 20.10 -0.08
CA PRO A 13 4.06 18.91 0.74
C PRO A 13 4.79 17.78 -0.01
N VAL A 14 5.99 17.42 0.44
CA VAL A 14 6.68 16.22 -0.01
C VAL A 14 5.99 15.05 0.69
N THR A 15 4.82 14.65 0.18
CA THR A 15 4.31 13.32 0.46
C THR A 15 5.28 12.34 -0.20
N PRO A 16 5.89 11.41 0.54
CA PRO A 16 6.69 10.37 -0.10
C PRO A 16 5.75 9.55 -0.98
N ALA A 17 5.82 9.75 -2.29
CA ALA A 17 5.23 8.83 -3.25
C ALA A 17 6.02 7.53 -3.12
N LEU A 18 5.45 6.55 -2.44
CA LEU A 18 6.01 5.20 -2.40
C LEU A 18 5.93 4.65 -3.81
N ALA A 19 7.08 4.52 -4.47
CA ALA A 19 7.16 3.99 -5.83
C ALA A 19 6.75 2.51 -5.84
N ASP A 20 6.08 2.10 -6.91
CA ASP A 20 5.72 0.71 -7.13
C ASP A 20 6.98 -0.15 -7.27
N ILE A 21 6.99 -1.28 -6.59
CA ILE A 21 8.09 -2.26 -6.67
C ILE A 21 7.67 -3.34 -7.66
N THR A 22 8.41 -3.45 -8.76
CA THR A 22 8.23 -4.53 -9.73
C THR A 22 9.27 -5.62 -9.48
N VAL A 23 8.81 -6.85 -9.28
CA VAL A 23 9.64 -8.04 -9.12
C VAL A 23 9.34 -8.99 -10.27
N THR A 24 10.35 -9.38 -11.05
CA THR A 24 10.23 -10.38 -12.12
C THR A 24 11.07 -11.60 -11.76
N ASN A 25 10.53 -12.80 -11.95
CA ASN A 25 11.28 -14.04 -11.75
C ASN A 25 11.86 -14.58 -13.07
N ASP A 26 12.82 -15.49 -12.93
CA ASP A 26 13.50 -16.22 -14.02
C ASP A 26 12.55 -17.08 -14.88
N ARG A 27 11.33 -17.35 -14.38
CA ARG A 27 10.30 -18.14 -15.04
C ARG A 27 9.26 -17.28 -15.78
N GLY A 28 9.50 -15.97 -15.93
CA GLY A 28 8.66 -15.06 -16.72
C GLY A 28 7.41 -14.54 -16.01
N GLY A 29 7.25 -14.78 -14.70
CA GLY A 29 6.22 -14.15 -13.89
C GLY A 29 6.69 -12.83 -13.27
N SER A 30 5.76 -11.92 -12.99
CA SER A 30 6.03 -10.64 -12.33
C SER A 30 5.05 -10.34 -11.20
N ALA A 31 5.44 -9.45 -10.31
CA ALA A 31 4.59 -8.86 -9.29
C ALA A 31 4.84 -7.35 -9.22
N VAL A 32 3.78 -6.56 -9.29
CA VAL A 32 3.84 -5.12 -8.98
C VAL A 32 3.25 -4.92 -7.60
N ILE A 33 3.99 -4.26 -6.71
CA ILE A 33 3.60 -4.08 -5.32
C ILE A 33 3.62 -2.60 -4.99
N SER A 34 2.45 -2.06 -4.63
CA SER A 34 2.30 -0.70 -4.14
C SER A 34 1.96 -0.72 -2.66
N ARG A 35 2.41 0.30 -1.94
CA ARG A 35 2.10 0.48 -0.53
C ARG A 35 1.74 1.92 -0.28
N ASP A 36 0.62 2.15 0.36
CA ASP A 36 0.22 3.45 0.87
C ASP A 36 -0.05 3.36 2.38
N CYS A 37 0.31 4.41 3.12
CA CYS A 37 0.12 4.47 4.56
C CYS A 37 -0.28 5.87 4.99
N SER A 38 -1.54 6.01 5.42
CA SER A 38 -2.02 7.21 6.09
C SER A 38 -1.84 7.08 7.61
N ARG A 39 -1.28 8.12 8.24
CA ARG A 39 -1.06 8.20 9.68
C ARG A 39 -1.63 9.51 10.21
N GLY A 40 -2.43 9.44 11.26
CA GLY A 40 -3.04 10.62 11.89
C GLY A 40 -3.92 10.25 13.07
N GLY A 41 -4.03 11.16 14.04
CA GLY A 41 -4.93 10.99 15.18
C GLY A 41 -4.70 9.71 16.01
N GLY A 42 -3.44 9.27 16.17
CA GLY A 42 -3.11 8.05 16.92
C GLY A 42 -3.43 6.74 16.19
N LYS A 43 -3.79 6.81 14.91
CA LYS A 43 -4.10 5.67 14.04
C LYS A 43 -3.20 5.66 12.81
N ALA A 44 -2.88 4.47 12.35
CA ALA A 44 -2.19 4.23 11.08
C ALA A 44 -2.97 3.20 10.26
N THR A 45 -3.31 3.54 9.02
CA THR A 45 -3.91 2.62 8.05
C THR A 45 -2.96 2.47 6.88
N CYS A 46 -2.50 1.25 6.63
CA CYS A 46 -1.66 0.93 5.48
C CYS A 46 -2.38 -0.04 4.55
N THR A 47 -2.43 0.33 3.27
CA THR A 47 -2.89 -0.52 2.18
C THR A 47 -1.68 -1.00 1.39
N VAL A 48 -1.60 -2.30 1.12
CA VAL A 48 -0.63 -2.89 0.20
C VAL A 48 -1.45 -3.56 -0.89
N GLN A 49 -1.27 -3.11 -2.13
CA GLN A 49 -1.85 -3.75 -3.30
C GLN A 49 -0.75 -4.49 -4.05
N SER A 50 -1.07 -5.65 -4.61
CA SER A 50 -0.12 -6.48 -5.31
C SER A 50 -0.78 -7.15 -6.50
N ASP A 51 -0.25 -6.90 -7.68
CA ASP A 51 -0.72 -7.47 -8.94
C ASP A 51 0.31 -8.48 -9.42
N PHE A 52 -0.06 -9.74 -9.42
CA PHE A 52 0.78 -10.85 -9.85
C PHE A 52 0.42 -11.23 -11.28
N THR A 53 1.41 -11.34 -12.16
CA THR A 53 1.25 -11.87 -13.51
C THR A 53 2.07 -13.15 -13.63
N GLY A 54 1.42 -14.27 -13.92
CA GLY A 54 2.12 -15.52 -14.19
C GLY A 54 2.76 -15.54 -15.58
N ALA A 55 3.66 -16.50 -15.82
CA ALA A 55 4.36 -16.68 -17.10
C ALA A 55 3.44 -16.83 -18.33
N LYS A 56 2.19 -17.24 -18.11
CA LYS A 56 1.15 -17.39 -19.14
C LYS A 56 0.23 -16.17 -19.25
N GLY A 57 0.61 -15.04 -18.66
CA GLY A 57 -0.16 -13.79 -18.66
C GLY A 57 -1.38 -13.75 -17.73
N LYS A 58 -1.69 -14.84 -17.03
CA LYS A 58 -2.78 -14.88 -16.04
C LYS A 58 -2.45 -13.98 -14.85
N THR A 59 -3.38 -13.12 -14.47
CA THR A 59 -3.20 -12.18 -13.36
C THR A 59 -3.90 -12.61 -12.08
N ALA A 60 -3.40 -12.17 -10.94
CA ALA A 60 -4.08 -12.26 -9.66
C ALA A 60 -3.81 -10.99 -8.86
N GLU A 61 -4.78 -10.53 -8.10
CA GLU A 61 -4.67 -9.32 -7.30
C GLU A 61 -4.73 -9.67 -5.82
N LYS A 62 -3.97 -8.93 -5.01
CA LYS A 62 -4.00 -9.06 -3.56
C LYS A 62 -4.00 -7.68 -2.93
N THR A 63 -5.00 -7.44 -2.10
CA THR A 63 -5.11 -6.23 -1.30
C THR A 63 -4.99 -6.60 0.17
N ARG A 64 -4.07 -5.95 0.88
CA ARG A 64 -3.94 -6.05 2.33
C ARG A 64 -4.13 -4.68 2.94
N ILE A 65 -5.13 -4.55 3.81
CA ILE A 65 -5.36 -3.35 4.62
C ILE A 65 -5.02 -3.69 6.05
N ARG A 66 -4.15 -2.90 6.68
CA ARG A 66 -3.84 -3.01 8.11
C ARG A 66 -4.11 -1.68 8.79
N THR A 67 -4.97 -1.70 9.80
CA THR A 67 -5.22 -0.57 10.68
C THR A 67 -4.62 -0.86 12.05
N ALA A 68 -3.89 0.09 12.60
CA ALA A 68 -3.32 0.02 13.94
C ALA A 68 -3.61 1.32 14.68
N GLU A 69 -4.10 1.19 15.91
CA GLU A 69 -4.31 2.28 16.85
C GLU A 69 -3.96 1.81 18.26
N ARG A 70 -4.06 2.70 19.26
CA ARG A 70 -3.71 2.35 20.64
C ARG A 70 -4.53 1.14 21.11
N GLY A 71 -3.85 0.05 21.45
CA GLY A 71 -4.48 -1.16 21.97
C GLY A 71 -5.19 -2.03 20.92
N PHE A 72 -5.26 -1.64 19.65
CA PHE A 72 -6.01 -2.39 18.65
C PHE A 72 -5.28 -2.48 17.31
N VAL A 73 -5.33 -3.66 16.68
CA VAL A 73 -4.86 -3.86 15.31
C VAL A 73 -5.83 -4.74 14.54
N SER A 74 -6.22 -4.30 13.34
CA SER A 74 -6.94 -5.12 12.37
C SER A 74 -6.13 -5.32 11.10
N THR A 75 -6.35 -6.44 10.42
CA THR A 75 -5.80 -6.72 9.10
C THR A 75 -6.82 -7.47 8.27
N SER A 76 -7.14 -6.94 7.11
CA SER A 76 -7.91 -7.61 6.06
C SER A 76 -6.98 -7.94 4.90
N VAL A 77 -7.13 -9.14 4.33
CA VAL A 77 -6.44 -9.56 3.11
C VAL A 77 -7.49 -10.13 2.17
N SER A 78 -7.59 -9.56 0.98
CA SER A 78 -8.40 -10.06 -0.12
C SER A 78 -7.49 -10.49 -1.25
N VAL A 79 -7.80 -11.62 -1.87
CA VAL A 79 -7.08 -12.16 -3.02
C VAL A 79 -8.09 -12.53 -4.09
N THR A 80 -7.89 -12.00 -5.29
CA THR A 80 -8.70 -12.29 -6.48
C THR A 80 -7.83 -13.08 -7.45
N GLY A 81 -8.28 -14.29 -7.79
CA GLY A 81 -7.58 -15.14 -8.75
C GLY A 81 -7.86 -14.75 -10.21
N PRO A 82 -7.15 -15.38 -11.16
CA PRO A 82 -7.33 -15.14 -12.60
C PRO A 82 -8.73 -15.48 -13.14
N GLU A 83 -9.51 -16.25 -12.37
CA GLU A 83 -10.88 -16.63 -12.71
C GLU A 83 -11.91 -15.69 -12.06
N GLY A 84 -11.47 -14.59 -11.43
CA GLY A 84 -12.33 -13.60 -10.77
C GLY A 84 -12.81 -14.00 -9.37
N ASN A 85 -12.59 -15.25 -8.95
CA ASN A 85 -12.94 -15.71 -7.61
C ASN A 85 -12.14 -14.96 -6.53
N THR A 86 -12.86 -14.39 -5.56
CA THR A 86 -12.27 -13.59 -4.48
C THR A 86 -12.38 -14.32 -3.15
N ARG A 87 -11.26 -14.39 -2.41
CA ARG A 87 -11.24 -14.85 -1.01
C ARG A 87 -10.77 -13.72 -0.11
N THR A 88 -11.51 -13.48 0.97
CA THR A 88 -11.17 -12.50 2.00
C THR A 88 -10.91 -13.17 3.33
N ARG A 89 -9.86 -12.75 4.03
CA ARG A 89 -9.57 -13.11 5.42
C ARG A 89 -9.40 -11.84 6.24
N GLN A 90 -10.04 -11.81 7.41
CA GLN A 90 -9.87 -10.75 8.38
C GLN A 90 -9.33 -11.31 9.70
N ARG A 91 -8.50 -10.52 10.38
CA ARG A 91 -8.04 -10.77 11.74
C ARG A 91 -7.98 -9.44 12.47
N SER A 92 -8.42 -9.42 13.71
CA SER A 92 -8.19 -8.32 14.63
C SER A 92 -7.71 -8.86 15.96
N TRP A 93 -7.01 -8.04 16.71
CA TRP A 93 -6.71 -8.32 18.10
C TRP A 93 -6.65 -7.01 18.88
N THR A 94 -7.08 -7.10 20.13
CA THR A 94 -7.00 -6.03 21.11
C THR A 94 -5.98 -6.45 22.15
N ARG A 95 -5.08 -5.56 22.54
CA ARG A 95 -4.21 -5.78 23.70
C ARG A 95 -5.07 -5.54 24.95
N GLY A 96 -5.36 -6.61 25.70
CA GLY A 96 -5.88 -6.48 27.05
C GLY A 96 -4.81 -5.90 27.96
N ASP A 97 -5.22 -5.03 28.88
CA ASP A 97 -4.37 -4.46 29.93
C ASP A 97 -3.89 -5.52 30.92
#